data_AF-A0A6G4R0P2-F1
#
_entry.id   AF-A0A6G4R0P2-F1
#
_cell.length_a   1.000
_cell.length_b   1.000
_cell.length_c   1.000
_cell.angle_alpha   90.00
_cell.angle_beta   90.00
_cell.angle_gamma   90.00
#
_symmetry.space_group_name_H-M   'P 1'
#
loop_
_entity.id
_entity.type
_entity.pdbx_description
1 polymer ?
#
loop_
_entity_poly.entity_id
_entity_poly.type
_entity_poly.pdbx_seq_one_letter_code
_entity_poly.pdbx_strand_id
1 'polypeptide(L)'
;MEDADVIDSANRKAGEVEHVLLDAAGKPTAVVIEIDRVGPDKKVVVALADVSVAPEPGDPNDYLVRTKLTKDQLANLPDWKP
;
A
#
# COMPACT_ATOMS: atom_id res chain seq x y z
N MET A 1 -8.23 -5.73 -4.54
CA MET A 1 -6.97 -5.39 -3.84
C MET A 1 -6.58 -3.98 -4.17
N GLU A 2 -6.80 -3.50 -5.41
CA GLU A 2 -7.06 -2.06 -5.57
C GLU A 2 -8.18 -1.65 -4.60
N ASP A 3 -8.06 -0.45 -4.06
CA ASP A 3 -8.86 0.15 -2.99
C ASP A 3 -8.70 -0.50 -1.59
N ALA A 4 -7.79 -1.45 -1.42
CA ALA A 4 -7.55 -2.06 -0.11
C ALA A 4 -6.88 -1.08 0.84
N ASP A 5 -7.40 -1.00 2.07
CA ASP A 5 -6.81 -0.19 3.15
C ASP A 5 -5.39 -0.66 3.48
N VAL A 6 -4.47 0.31 3.59
CA VAL A 6 -3.09 0.10 4.00
C VAL A 6 -2.93 0.51 5.46
N ILE A 7 -2.55 -0.45 6.29
CA ILE A 7 -2.17 -0.26 7.69
C ILE A 7 -0.65 -0.22 7.82
N ASP A 8 -0.12 0.84 8.45
CA ASP A 8 1.31 1.05 8.68
C ASP A 8 1.87 0.20 9.83
N SER A 9 3.20 0.19 9.99
CA SER A 9 3.85 -0.58 11.07
C SER A 9 3.56 -0.06 12.49
N ALA A 10 2.95 1.12 12.62
CA ALA A 10 2.42 1.65 13.88
C ALA A 10 0.92 1.34 14.08
N ASN A 11 0.35 0.46 13.25
CA ASN A 11 -1.05 0.04 13.26
C ASN A 11 -2.05 1.19 13.02
N ARG A 12 -1.71 2.12 12.11
CA ARG A 12 -2.56 3.24 11.69
C ARG A 12 -2.83 3.15 10.19
N LYS A 13 -4.00 3.64 9.73
CA LYS A 13 -4.25 3.78 8.28
C LYS A 13 -3.24 4.76 7.67
N ALA A 14 -2.47 4.26 6.70
CA ALA A 14 -1.49 5.02 5.93
C ALA A 14 -2.07 5.53 4.61
N GLY A 15 -3.07 4.85 4.06
CA GLY A 15 -3.62 5.12 2.75
C GLY A 15 -4.27 3.89 2.15
N GLU A 16 -4.27 3.80 0.82
CA GLU A 16 -4.98 2.78 0.04
C GLU A 16 -4.09 2.25 -1.09
N VAL A 17 -4.29 0.99 -1.48
CA VAL A 17 -3.61 0.42 -2.65
C VAL A 17 -4.25 0.95 -3.92
N GLU A 18 -3.47 1.65 -4.73
CA GLU A 18 -3.90 2.18 -6.02
C GLU A 18 -3.66 1.18 -7.15
N HIS A 19 -2.48 0.54 -7.17
CA HIS A 19 -2.10 -0.40 -8.24
C HIS A 19 -1.25 -1.56 -7.73
N VAL A 20 -1.26 -2.66 -8.48
CA VAL A 20 -0.31 -3.77 -8.32
C VAL A 20 0.65 -3.78 -9.50
N LEU A 21 1.95 -3.65 -9.23
CA LEU A 21 2.98 -3.70 -10.26
C LEU A 21 3.38 -5.15 -10.51
N LEU A 22 3.34 -5.56 -11.78
CA LEU A 22 3.68 -6.91 -12.22
C LEU A 22 5.04 -6.92 -12.91
N ASP A 23 5.77 -8.03 -12.79
CA ASP A 23 6.92 -8.30 -13.66
C ASP A 23 6.48 -8.71 -15.09
N ALA A 24 7.44 -8.93 -15.97
CA ALA A 24 7.19 -9.35 -17.36
C ALA A 24 6.48 -10.72 -17.47
N ALA A 25 6.48 -11.53 -16.41
CA ALA A 25 5.77 -12.81 -16.34
C ALA A 25 4.37 -12.68 -15.71
N GLY A 26 3.92 -11.46 -15.39
CA GLY A 26 2.64 -11.18 -14.77
C GLY A 26 2.60 -11.44 -13.26
N LYS A 27 3.76 -11.60 -12.60
CA LYS A 27 3.82 -11.82 -11.15
C LYS A 27 3.86 -10.49 -10.39
N PRO A 28 3.08 -10.32 -9.30
CA PRO A 28 3.17 -9.15 -8.44
C PRO A 28 4.57 -8.98 -7.84
N THR A 29 5.10 -7.76 -7.93
CA THR A 29 6.44 -7.39 -7.39
C THR A 29 6.39 -6.24 -6.42
N ALA A 30 5.41 -5.35 -6.55
CA ALA A 30 5.20 -4.21 -5.68
C ALA A 30 3.73 -3.77 -5.72
N VAL A 31 3.36 -2.93 -4.77
CA VAL A 31 2.10 -2.18 -4.77
C VAL A 31 2.39 -0.69 -4.85
N VAL A 32 1.53 0.03 -5.55
CA VAL A 32 1.46 1.49 -5.48
C VAL A 32 0.46 1.83 -4.38
N ILE A 33 0.88 2.68 -3.46
CA ILE A 33 0.06 3.12 -2.34
C ILE A 33 -0.19 4.62 -2.50
N GLU A 34 -1.44 5.03 -2.53
CA GLU A 34 -1.82 6.42 -2.34
C GLU A 34 -1.81 6.72 -0.84
N ILE A 35 -1.06 7.74 -0.42
CA ILE A 35 -0.87 8.08 0.99
C ILE A 35 -1.97 9.04 1.45
N ASP A 36 -2.69 8.68 2.50
CA ASP A 36 -3.62 9.57 3.19
C ASP A 36 -2.87 10.78 3.77
N ARG A 37 -2.98 11.97 3.19
CA ARG A 37 -2.28 13.15 3.71
C ARG A 37 -3.04 14.43 3.48
N VAL A 38 -2.67 15.46 4.25
CA VAL A 38 -3.04 16.83 3.91
C VAL A 38 -2.13 17.32 2.79
N GLY A 39 -2.73 17.94 1.77
CA GLY A 39 -2.03 18.47 0.60
C GLY A 39 -2.30 17.64 -0.66
N PRO A 40 -1.50 17.81 -1.71
CA PRO A 40 -1.64 17.05 -2.94
C PRO A 40 -1.45 15.55 -2.72
N ASP A 41 -2.18 14.76 -3.49
CA ASP A 41 -2.08 13.30 -3.48
C ASP A 41 -0.65 12.88 -3.79
N LYS A 42 -0.21 11.84 -3.08
CA LYS A 42 1.11 11.26 -3.23
C LYS A 42 1.00 9.76 -3.33
N LYS A 43 1.52 9.21 -4.42
CA LYS A 43 1.57 7.77 -4.68
C LYS A 43 3.00 7.30 -4.56
N VAL A 44 3.22 6.15 -3.91
CA VAL A 44 4.56 5.60 -3.68
C VAL A 44 4.58 4.10 -3.96
N VAL A 45 5.73 3.60 -4.40
CA VAL A 45 5.93 2.17 -4.66
C VAL A 45 6.48 1.50 -3.40
N VAL A 46 5.85 0.41 -2.98
CA VAL A 46 6.34 -0.45 -1.89
C VAL A 46 6.52 -1.87 -2.41
N ALA A 47 7.71 -2.44 -2.17
CA ALA A 47 8.03 -3.80 -2.59
C ALA A 47 7.07 -4.81 -1.94
N LEU A 48 6.67 -5.84 -2.69
CA LEU A 48 5.74 -6.85 -2.18
C LEU A 48 6.30 -7.58 -0.93
N ALA A 49 7.63 -7.71 -0.84
CA ALA A 49 8.31 -8.29 0.31
C ALA A 49 8.11 -7.50 1.62
N ASP A 50 7.72 -6.22 1.53
CA ASP A 50 7.48 -5.33 2.67
C ASP A 50 6.01 -5.11 2.98
N VAL A 51 5.12 -5.85 2.30
CA VAL A 51 3.70 -5.88 2.61
C VAL A 51 3.21 -7.29 2.89
N SER A 52 2.13 -7.39 3.65
CA SER A 52 1.36 -8.61 3.85
C SER A 52 -0.11 -8.31 3.63
N VAL A 53 -0.84 -9.29 3.10
CA VAL A 53 -2.27 -9.17 2.82
C VAL A 53 -3.00 -10.16 3.73
N ALA A 54 -4.06 -9.70 4.38
CA ALA A 54 -4.92 -10.54 5.21
C ALA A 54 -6.38 -10.09 5.08
N PRO A 55 -7.36 -10.98 5.26
CA PRO A 55 -8.76 -10.58 5.32
C PRO A 55 -8.99 -9.53 6.42
N GLU A 56 -9.95 -8.65 6.20
CA GLU A 56 -10.33 -7.66 7.21
C GLU A 56 -10.99 -8.35 8.43
N PRO A 57 -10.60 -8.00 9.67
CA PRO A 57 -11.27 -8.51 10.85
C PRO A 57 -12.77 -8.15 10.88
N GLY A 58 -13.63 -9.15 10.68
CA GLY A 58 -15.08 -8.97 10.69
C GLY A 58 -15.71 -8.92 9.30
N ASP A 59 -14.91 -8.77 8.23
CA ASP A 59 -15.36 -8.94 6.85
C ASP A 59 -14.34 -9.78 6.04
N PRO A 60 -14.56 -11.11 5.91
CA PRO A 60 -13.64 -11.97 5.18
C PRO A 60 -13.68 -11.77 3.66
N ASN A 61 -14.62 -10.98 3.13
CA ASN A 61 -14.67 -10.64 1.70
C ASN A 61 -13.84 -9.39 1.39
N ASP A 62 -13.39 -8.67 2.42
CA ASP A 62 -12.50 -7.53 2.29
C ASP A 62 -11.07 -7.88 2.74
N TYR A 63 -10.09 -7.11 2.28
CA TYR A 63 -8.67 -7.35 2.52
C TYR A 63 -7.97 -6.08 3.00
N LEU A 64 -7.14 -6.25 4.02
CA LEU A 64 -6.21 -5.23 4.49
C LEU A 64 -4.79 -5.55 4.03
N VAL A 65 -4.08 -4.51 3.62
CA VAL A 65 -2.65 -4.56 3.37
C VAL A 65 -1.90 -3.98 4.56
N ARG A 66 -0.93 -4.72 5.11
CA ARG A 66 -0.04 -4.23 6.17
C ARG A 66 1.35 -4.03 5.62
N THR A 67 1.90 -2.83 5.78
CA THR A 67 3.29 -2.51 5.39
C THR A 67 4.22 -2.49 6.61
N LYS A 68 5.49 -2.83 6.40
CA LYS A 68 6.55 -2.68 7.42
C LYS A 68 6.95 -1.23 7.65
N LEU A 69 6.56 -0.32 6.76
CA LEU A 69 6.90 1.10 6.82
C LEU A 69 5.88 1.87 7.67
N THR A 70 6.33 2.93 8.34
CA THR A 70 5.42 3.91 8.94
C THR A 70 4.89 4.86 7.87
N LYS A 71 3.77 5.53 8.16
CA LYS A 71 3.24 6.59 7.29
C LYS A 71 4.25 7.68 6.93
N ASP A 72 5.09 8.09 7.89
CA ASP A 72 6.13 9.09 7.65
C ASP A 72 7.25 8.56 6.74
N GLN A 73 7.60 7.28 6.87
CA GLN A 73 8.56 6.65 5.95
C GLN A 73 8.01 6.58 4.53
N LEU A 74 6.73 6.22 4.37
CA LEU A 74 6.05 6.23 3.07
C LEU A 74 6.07 7.64 2.45
N ALA A 75 5.73 8.67 3.22
CA ALA A 75 5.69 10.05 2.74
C ALA A 75 7.04 10.57 2.24
N ASN A 76 8.15 9.99 2.71
CA ASN A 76 9.51 10.32 2.30
C ASN A 76 10.01 9.51 1.08
N LEU A 77 9.26 8.52 0.59
CA LEU A 77 9.60 7.82 -0.65
C LEU A 77 9.43 8.74 -1.88
N PRO A 78 10.13 8.46 -2.99
CA PRO A 78 9.90 9.18 -4.24
C PRO A 78 8.45 9.04 -4.72
N ASP A 79 7.90 10.11 -5.30
CA ASP A 79 6.61 10.05 -5.98
C ASP A 79 6.66 9.05 -7.14
N TRP A 80 5.68 8.16 -7.17
CA TRP A 80 5.46 7.24 -8.27
C TRP A 80 5.00 8.01 -9.51
N LYS A 81 5.57 7.65 -10.65
CA LYS A 81 5.15 8.14 -11.96
C LYS A 81 4.73 6.93 -12.79
N PRO A 82 3.49 6.93 -13.34
CA PRO A 82 2.99 5.84 -14.17
C PRO A 82 3.75 5.69 -15.49
#